data_AF-A0A2H0PLA4-F1
#
_entry.id   AF-A0A2H0PLA4-F1
#
_cell.length_a   1.000
_cell.length_b   1.000
_cell.length_c   1.000
_cell.angle_alpha   90.00
_cell.angle_beta   90.00
_cell.angle_gamma   90.00
#
_symmetry.space_group_name_H-M   'P 1'
#
loop_
_entity.id
_entity.type
_entity.pdbx_description
1 polymer ?
#
loop_
_entity_poly.entity_id
_entity_poly.type
_entity_poly.pdbx_seq_one_letter_code
_entity_poly.pdbx_strand_id
1 'polypeptide(L)'
;MLSELIHKHSPDTLYIESDRHKFRADAKNLFFYHLNRTGGLTFFNPIVIACNFTNQLLARTGRNQPIKTARVDETGPSLSNLLAHDFRFISGHVEFGFHKHLKTASSLATIVRQPVARVTSEYTRDCMRTGQNPREEEFVEYFRNKTNQNRMCKLLHPQAYNPSIVKPDENTYQAQNRGLEDSLAVIQNLKENFDHYILNEEIPSLL
;
A
#
# COMPACT_ATOMS: atom_id res chain seq x y z
N MET A 1 30.78 -0.48 13.03
CA MET A 1 30.21 -0.93 14.32
C MET A 1 28.87 -1.66 14.19
N LEU A 2 27.77 -1.05 13.69
CA LEU A 2 26.49 -1.79 13.52
C LEU A 2 26.53 -2.79 12.35
N SER A 3 27.14 -2.40 11.23
CA SER A 3 27.42 -3.25 10.05
C SER A 3 28.20 -4.50 10.42
N GLU A 4 29.28 -4.33 11.19
CA GLU A 4 30.11 -5.41 11.71
C GLU A 4 29.34 -6.35 12.64
N LEU A 5 28.45 -5.81 13.49
CA LEU A 5 27.63 -6.60 14.39
C LEU A 5 26.61 -7.47 13.63
N ILE A 6 25.94 -6.89 12.62
CA ILE A 6 24.98 -7.60 11.78
C ILE A 6 25.68 -8.69 10.97
N HIS A 7 26.82 -8.39 10.37
CA HIS A 7 27.57 -9.38 9.59
C HIS A 7 28.08 -10.53 10.46
N LYS A 8 28.52 -10.26 11.70
CA LYS A 8 28.93 -11.29 12.67
C LYS A 8 27.79 -12.26 13.02
N HIS A 9 26.55 -11.77 13.13
CA HIS A 9 25.41 -12.57 13.56
C HIS A 9 24.55 -13.09 12.40
N SER A 10 24.72 -12.57 11.18
CA SER A 10 23.96 -12.93 9.99
C SER A 10 24.80 -12.64 8.73
N PRO A 11 25.78 -13.50 8.40
CA PRO A 11 26.75 -13.23 7.33
C PRO A 11 26.11 -13.16 5.94
N ASP A 12 24.98 -13.84 5.72
CA ASP A 12 24.22 -13.81 4.46
C ASP A 12 23.36 -12.55 4.30
N THR A 13 23.19 -11.77 5.37
CA THR A 13 22.48 -10.50 5.30
C THR A 13 23.36 -9.48 4.61
N LEU A 14 22.99 -9.10 3.38
CA LEU A 14 23.59 -7.98 2.68
C LEU A 14 23.23 -6.68 3.41
N TYR A 15 24.09 -6.26 4.33
CA TYR A 15 24.00 -4.93 4.91
C TYR A 15 24.54 -3.92 3.91
N ILE A 16 23.63 -3.27 3.18
CA ILE A 16 23.98 -2.07 2.43
C ILE A 16 24.17 -0.99 3.49
N GLU A 17 25.42 -0.72 3.83
CA GLU A 17 25.78 0.44 4.63
C GLU A 17 25.28 1.66 3.85
N SER A 18 24.14 2.21 4.27
CA SER A 18 23.70 3.49 3.72
C SER A 18 24.85 4.44 4.02
N ASP A 19 25.45 5.00 2.97
CA ASP A 19 26.63 5.84 3.04
C ASP A 19 26.28 7.03 3.94
N ARG A 20 26.45 6.88 5.26
CA ARG A 20 25.97 7.82 6.30
C ARG A 20 26.60 9.20 6.12
N HIS A 21 27.69 9.23 5.36
CA HIS A 21 28.49 10.41 5.04
C HIS A 21 28.10 11.08 3.71
N LYS A 22 27.25 10.45 2.90
CA LYS A 22 26.65 11.06 1.72
C LYS A 22 25.15 11.14 1.91
N PHE A 23 24.72 12.04 2.79
CA PHE A 23 23.45 12.73 2.60
C PHE A 23 23.59 13.45 1.25
N ARG A 24 23.26 12.71 0.20
CA ARG A 24 23.35 13.17 -1.16
C ARG A 24 22.42 14.37 -1.27
N ALA A 25 22.98 15.56 -1.43
CA ALA A 25 22.19 16.76 -1.68
C ALA A 25 21.29 16.57 -2.93
N ASP A 26 21.69 15.64 -3.81
CA ASP A 26 21.01 15.15 -5.00
C ASP A 26 20.01 14.00 -4.75
N ALA A 27 19.75 13.60 -3.50
CA ALA A 27 18.76 12.57 -3.20
C ALA A 27 17.37 13.02 -3.67
N LYS A 28 16.84 12.32 -4.67
CA LYS A 28 15.50 12.55 -5.21
C LYS A 28 14.44 12.25 -4.16
N ASN A 29 13.35 13.01 -4.21
CA ASN A 29 12.17 12.75 -3.40
C ASN A 29 11.55 11.41 -3.80
N LEU A 30 10.88 10.73 -2.88
CA LEU A 30 10.20 9.46 -3.16
C LEU A 30 8.69 9.71 -3.29
N PHE A 31 8.14 9.35 -4.45
CA PHE A 31 6.69 9.27 -4.67
C PHE A 31 6.24 7.82 -4.64
N PHE A 32 5.45 7.47 -3.64
CA PHE A 32 4.87 6.14 -3.48
C PHE A 32 3.43 6.12 -4.00
N TYR A 33 3.25 5.44 -5.13
CA TYR A 33 1.94 5.07 -5.65
C TYR A 33 1.34 4.01 -4.74
N HIS A 34 0.54 4.45 -3.77
CA HIS A 34 -0.09 3.56 -2.80
C HIS A 34 -1.31 2.94 -3.47
N LEU A 35 -1.22 1.64 -3.76
CA LEU A 35 -2.34 0.88 -4.29
C LEU A 35 -3.16 0.28 -3.15
N ASN A 36 -4.49 0.40 -3.21
CA ASN A 36 -5.37 -0.17 -2.20
C ASN A 36 -5.15 -1.68 -2.01
N ARG A 37 -4.93 -2.07 -0.75
CA ARG A 37 -4.81 -3.45 -0.24
C ARG A 37 -3.60 -4.24 -0.72
N THR A 38 -2.53 -3.51 -0.96
CA THR A 38 -1.22 -4.07 -1.33
C THR A 38 -0.25 -4.12 -0.14
N GLY A 39 -0.69 -3.76 1.07
CA GLY A 39 0.21 -3.60 2.22
C GLY A 39 0.95 -2.26 2.25
N GLY A 40 0.54 -1.29 1.42
CA GLY A 40 1.20 0.01 1.34
C GLY A 40 1.23 0.81 2.64
N LEU A 41 0.30 0.60 3.58
CA LEU A 41 0.38 1.21 4.93
C LEU A 41 1.59 0.70 5.74
N THR A 42 1.93 -0.59 5.61
CA THR A 42 3.09 -1.20 6.28
C THR A 42 4.40 -0.63 5.73
N PHE A 43 4.41 -0.17 4.47
CA PHE A 43 5.53 0.55 3.87
C PHE A 43 5.54 2.03 4.26
N PHE A 44 4.39 2.70 4.20
CA PHE A 44 4.24 4.12 4.45
C PHE A 44 4.50 4.52 5.91
N ASN A 45 3.92 3.81 6.88
CA ASN A 45 3.96 4.20 8.29
C ASN A 45 5.39 4.26 8.86
N PRO A 46 6.26 3.25 8.66
CA PRO A 46 7.64 3.31 9.17
C PRO A 46 8.43 4.48 8.60
N ILE A 47 8.22 4.83 7.32
CA ILE A 47 8.90 5.97 6.68
C ILE A 47 8.46 7.27 7.35
N VAL A 48 7.15 7.49 7.52
CA VAL A 48 6.62 8.70 8.16
C VAL A 48 7.09 8.80 9.61
N ILE A 49 7.07 7.69 10.36
CA ILE A 49 7.57 7.64 11.75
C ILE A 49 9.05 8.01 11.78
N ALA A 50 9.87 7.45 10.89
CA ALA A 50 11.30 7.76 10.81
C ALA A 50 11.54 9.24 10.46
N CYS A 51 10.77 9.82 9.54
CA CYS A 51 10.84 11.25 9.23
C CYS A 51 10.49 12.12 10.45
N ASN A 52 9.41 11.78 11.17
CA ASN A 52 8.98 12.52 12.36
C ASN A 52 10.02 12.44 13.48
N PHE A 53 10.56 11.26 13.74
CA PHE A 53 11.63 11.07 14.72
C PHE A 53 12.89 11.86 14.34
N THR A 54 13.27 11.84 13.06
CA THR A 54 14.41 12.63 12.56
C THR A 54 14.18 14.12 12.75
N ASN A 55 12.96 14.63 12.47
CA ASN A 55 12.62 16.03 12.69
C ASN A 55 12.76 16.45 14.17
N GLN A 56 12.33 15.58 15.10
CA GLN A 56 12.51 15.83 16.54
C GLN A 56 13.99 15.92 16.93
N LEU A 57 14.84 15.05 16.36
CA LEU A 57 16.29 15.11 16.59
C LEU A 57 16.91 16.38 15.99
N LEU A 58 16.55 16.74 14.76
CA LEU A 58 17.06 17.95 14.09
C LEU A 58 16.70 19.22 14.87
N ALA A 59 15.47 19.31 15.38
CA ALA A 59 15.02 20.43 16.22
C ALA A 59 15.91 20.60 17.47
N ARG A 60 16.32 19.51 18.11
CA ARG A 60 17.25 19.54 19.27
C ARG A 60 18.65 20.02 18.91
N THR A 61 19.06 19.89 17.65
CA THR A 61 20.36 20.37 17.16
C THR A 61 20.34 21.81 16.64
N GLY A 62 19.18 22.50 16.70
CA GLY A 62 19.01 23.85 16.14
C GLY A 62 18.95 23.89 14.61
N ARG A 63 18.85 22.72 13.93
CA ARG A 63 18.70 22.65 12.47
C ARG A 63 17.22 22.77 12.09
N ASN A 64 16.86 23.87 11.43
CA ASN A 64 15.46 24.22 11.10
C ASN A 64 14.97 23.73 9.73
N GLN A 65 15.46 22.59 9.23
CA GLN A 65 14.97 22.03 7.97
C GLN A 65 14.18 20.74 8.21
N PRO A 66 12.86 20.82 8.47
CA PRO A 66 12.05 19.64 8.66
C PRO A 66 11.94 18.83 7.36
N ILE A 67 12.11 17.52 7.48
CA ILE A 67 11.76 16.54 6.46
C ILE A 67 10.23 16.52 6.36
N LYS A 68 9.70 17.05 5.26
CA LYS A 68 8.26 17.08 5.01
C LYS A 68 7.81 15.79 4.33
N THR A 69 6.74 15.19 4.85
CA THR A 69 6.02 14.08 4.21
C THR A 69 4.60 14.49 3.87
N ALA A 70 4.05 13.97 2.79
CA ALA A 70 2.66 14.24 2.39
C ALA A 70 1.92 12.95 2.03
N ARG A 71 0.60 13.00 2.19
CA ARG A 71 -0.30 11.97 1.69
C ARG A 71 -1.37 12.59 0.81
N VAL A 72 -1.48 12.12 -0.42
CA VAL A 72 -2.45 12.58 -1.42
C VAL A 72 -3.62 11.60 -1.45
N ASP A 73 -4.66 11.97 -0.70
CA ASP A 73 -5.95 11.30 -0.68
C ASP A 73 -7.02 12.33 -1.10
N GLU A 74 -8.27 11.91 -1.35
CA GLU A 74 -9.40 12.82 -1.65
C GLU A 74 -9.62 13.90 -0.57
N THR A 75 -9.17 13.63 0.67
CA THR A 75 -9.22 14.55 1.83
C THR A 75 -7.84 15.06 2.26
N GLY A 76 -6.80 14.84 1.44
CA GLY A 76 -5.42 15.22 1.74
C GLY A 76 -5.15 16.73 1.68
N PRO A 77 -3.87 17.15 1.81
CA PRO A 77 -3.50 18.54 1.59
C PRO A 77 -4.01 18.99 0.23
N SER A 78 -4.51 20.22 0.14
CA SER A 78 -4.89 20.79 -1.15
C SER A 78 -3.72 20.66 -2.12
N LEU A 79 -4.01 20.40 -3.41
CA LEU A 79 -2.99 20.32 -4.45
C LEU A 79 -2.04 21.53 -4.38
N SER A 80 -2.57 22.73 -4.07
CA SER A 80 -1.77 23.93 -3.83
C SER A 80 -0.69 23.76 -2.75
N ASN A 81 -0.98 23.10 -1.63
CA ASN A 81 0.01 22.82 -0.59
C ASN A 81 1.10 21.85 -1.05
N LEU A 82 0.74 20.85 -1.85
CA LEU A 82 1.68 19.90 -2.45
C LEU A 82 2.64 20.58 -3.42
N LEU A 83 2.13 21.56 -4.17
CA LEU A 83 2.91 22.34 -5.15
C LEU A 83 3.80 23.40 -4.49
N ALA A 84 3.38 23.96 -3.35
CA ALA A 84 4.09 25.03 -2.67
C ALA A 84 5.32 24.58 -1.88
N HIS A 85 5.47 23.28 -1.60
CA HIS A 85 6.51 22.78 -0.70
C HIS A 85 7.28 21.60 -1.28
N ASP A 86 8.56 21.51 -0.91
CA ASP A 86 9.38 20.35 -1.21
C ASP A 86 9.18 19.27 -0.14
N PHE A 87 8.61 18.13 -0.56
CA PHE A 87 8.40 16.96 0.27
C PHE A 87 9.43 15.88 -0.06
N ARG A 88 10.02 15.26 0.96
CA ARG A 88 10.97 14.14 0.77
C ARG A 88 10.27 12.82 0.48
N PHE A 89 9.05 12.67 0.97
CA PHE A 89 8.23 11.49 0.76
C PHE A 89 6.78 11.90 0.55
N ILE A 90 6.20 11.45 -0.56
CA ILE A 90 4.79 11.64 -0.88
C ILE A 90 4.19 10.26 -1.16
N SER A 91 3.01 9.99 -0.63
CA SER A 91 2.26 8.76 -0.91
C SER A 91 0.84 9.11 -1.34
N GLY A 92 0.23 8.39 -2.28
CA GLY A 92 -1.17 8.65 -2.61
C GLY A 92 -1.85 7.55 -3.41
N HIS A 93 -3.18 7.50 -3.29
CA HIS A 93 -4.06 6.63 -4.08
C HIS A 93 -4.48 7.34 -5.37
N VAL A 94 -3.51 7.75 -6.17
CA VAL A 94 -3.71 8.58 -7.37
C VAL A 94 -3.24 7.85 -8.63
N GLU A 95 -3.72 8.32 -9.78
CA GLU A 95 -3.34 7.79 -11.08
C GLU A 95 -1.87 8.07 -11.42
N PHE A 96 -1.26 7.13 -12.15
CA PHE A 96 0.09 7.26 -12.65
C PHE A 96 0.21 8.47 -13.56
N GLY A 97 1.26 9.26 -13.33
CA GLY A 97 1.43 10.57 -13.93
C GLY A 97 1.20 11.72 -12.95
N PHE A 98 0.51 11.51 -11.82
CA PHE A 98 0.32 12.56 -10.81
C PHE A 98 1.64 13.20 -10.35
N HIS A 99 2.71 12.40 -10.20
CA HIS A 99 4.04 12.90 -9.81
C HIS A 99 4.59 14.00 -10.73
N LYS A 100 4.10 14.11 -11.97
CA LYS A 100 4.50 15.15 -12.93
C LYS A 100 4.02 16.55 -12.53
N HIS A 101 3.01 16.63 -11.67
CA HIS A 101 2.57 17.91 -11.12
C HIS A 101 3.52 18.44 -10.04
N LEU A 102 4.38 17.59 -9.47
CA LEU A 102 5.27 17.99 -8.39
C LEU A 102 6.40 18.89 -8.91
N LYS A 103 6.79 19.86 -8.08
CA LYS A 103 7.88 20.81 -8.37
C LYS A 103 9.22 20.10 -8.62
N THR A 104 9.43 18.95 -7.97
CA THR A 104 10.70 18.22 -7.98
C THR A 104 10.53 16.82 -8.52
N ALA A 105 11.45 16.43 -9.42
CA ALA A 105 11.50 15.08 -9.95
C ALA A 105 11.66 14.07 -8.80
N SER A 106 10.81 13.05 -8.82
CA SER A 106 10.77 12.04 -7.76
C SER A 106 11.16 10.67 -8.29
N SER A 107 11.84 9.88 -7.47
CA SER A 107 11.91 8.43 -7.63
C SER A 107 10.52 7.86 -7.37
N LEU A 108 10.10 6.89 -8.17
CA LEU A 108 8.76 6.30 -8.08
C LEU A 108 8.85 4.92 -7.45
N ALA A 109 7.92 4.61 -6.56
CA ALA A 109 7.77 3.28 -5.98
C ALA A 109 6.29 2.90 -5.91
N THR A 110 6.02 1.61 -5.92
CA THR A 110 4.69 1.05 -5.63
C THR A 110 4.86 -0.36 -5.05
N ILE A 111 3.81 -0.88 -4.43
CA ILE A 111 3.73 -2.28 -4.04
C ILE A 111 2.54 -2.87 -4.75
N VAL A 112 2.76 -4.00 -5.42
CA VAL A 112 1.71 -4.80 -6.05
C VAL A 112 1.43 -6.04 -5.20
N ARG A 113 0.23 -6.57 -5.33
CA ARG A 113 -0.20 -7.81 -4.65
C ARG A 113 -0.85 -8.72 -5.67
N GLN A 114 -0.86 -10.02 -5.40
CA GLN A 114 -1.64 -10.98 -6.18
C GLN A 114 -3.10 -10.47 -6.32
N PRO A 115 -3.68 -10.40 -7.55
CA PRO A 115 -4.91 -9.66 -7.80
C PRO A 115 -6.12 -10.13 -7.01
N VAL A 116 -6.24 -11.44 -6.80
CA VAL A 116 -7.36 -12.07 -6.10
C VAL A 116 -7.27 -11.78 -4.60
N ALA A 117 -6.10 -12.01 -3.98
CA ALA A 117 -5.86 -11.65 -2.58
C ALA A 117 -6.08 -10.16 -2.30
N ARG A 118 -5.79 -9.29 -3.28
CA ARG A 118 -6.07 -7.84 -3.18
C ARG A 118 -7.58 -7.55 -3.15
N VAL A 119 -8.38 -8.15 -4.03
CA VAL A 119 -9.84 -7.90 -4.08
C VAL A 119 -10.55 -8.55 -2.90
N THR A 120 -10.15 -9.74 -2.47
CA THR A 120 -10.64 -10.39 -1.24
C THR A 120 -10.39 -9.49 -0.02
N SER A 121 -9.17 -8.97 0.13
CA SER A 121 -8.83 -8.05 1.22
C SER A 121 -9.58 -6.71 1.16
N GLU A 122 -9.98 -6.26 -0.03
CA GLU A 122 -10.83 -5.07 -0.20
C GLU A 122 -12.25 -5.35 0.27
N TYR A 123 -12.87 -6.42 -0.25
CA TYR A 123 -14.21 -6.87 0.12
C TYR A 123 -14.34 -7.07 1.64
N THR A 124 -13.43 -7.81 2.27
CA THR A 124 -13.45 -8.04 3.72
C THR A 124 -13.44 -6.74 4.52
N ARG A 125 -12.72 -5.70 4.08
CA ARG A 125 -12.77 -4.40 4.78
C ARG A 125 -14.08 -3.69 4.56
N ASP A 126 -14.63 -3.74 3.36
CA ASP A 126 -15.90 -3.09 3.08
C ASP A 126 -16.97 -3.70 3.99
N CYS A 127 -17.01 -5.04 4.13
CA CYS A 127 -17.81 -5.75 5.12
C CYS A 127 -17.54 -5.30 6.56
N MET A 128 -16.27 -5.25 7.00
CA MET A 128 -15.93 -4.78 8.34
C MET A 128 -16.40 -3.34 8.61
N ARG A 129 -16.29 -2.44 7.63
CA ARG A 129 -16.71 -1.03 7.76
C ARG A 129 -18.22 -0.88 7.85
N THR A 130 -18.96 -1.78 7.22
CA THR A 130 -20.43 -1.82 7.28
C THR A 130 -20.95 -2.70 8.41
N GLY A 131 -20.07 -3.35 9.17
CA GLY A 131 -20.46 -4.28 10.25
C GLY A 131 -21.13 -5.56 9.74
N GLN A 132 -20.85 -5.95 8.49
CA GLN A 132 -21.40 -7.15 7.86
C GLN A 132 -20.37 -8.29 7.86
N ASN A 133 -20.84 -9.53 7.93
CA ASN A 133 -19.99 -10.71 7.73
C ASN A 133 -19.81 -10.98 6.23
N PRO A 134 -18.61 -11.35 5.77
CA PRO A 134 -18.38 -11.76 4.38
C PRO A 134 -19.26 -12.94 3.97
N ARG A 135 -19.85 -12.88 2.77
CA ARG A 135 -20.65 -13.96 2.16
C ARG A 135 -20.11 -14.34 0.79
N GLU A 136 -20.22 -15.63 0.45
CA GLU A 136 -19.64 -16.18 -0.78
C GLU A 136 -20.29 -15.55 -2.02
N GLU A 137 -21.62 -15.50 -2.04
CA GLU A 137 -22.40 -15.01 -3.18
C GLU A 137 -22.15 -13.52 -3.44
N GLU A 138 -22.06 -12.73 -2.37
CA GLU A 138 -21.74 -11.31 -2.42
C GLU A 138 -20.31 -11.05 -2.87
N PHE A 139 -19.37 -11.90 -2.46
CA PHE A 139 -17.99 -11.78 -2.95
C PHE A 139 -17.91 -12.06 -4.44
N VAL A 140 -18.61 -13.07 -4.96
CA VAL A 140 -18.67 -13.34 -6.40
C VAL A 140 -19.23 -12.14 -7.16
N GLU A 141 -20.29 -11.50 -6.66
CA GLU A 141 -20.81 -10.26 -7.22
C GLU A 141 -19.79 -9.13 -7.16
N TYR A 142 -19.16 -8.92 -6.00
CA TYR A 142 -18.13 -7.90 -5.78
C TYR A 142 -16.94 -8.08 -6.73
N PHE A 143 -16.48 -9.32 -6.93
CA PHE A 143 -15.39 -9.69 -7.82
C PHE A 143 -15.74 -9.46 -9.31
N ARG A 144 -16.98 -9.77 -9.71
CA ARG A 144 -17.48 -9.57 -11.07
C ARG A 144 -17.76 -8.10 -11.39
N ASN A 145 -17.88 -7.24 -10.38
CA ASN A 145 -18.06 -5.81 -10.59
C ASN A 145 -16.85 -5.21 -11.32
N LYS A 146 -17.11 -4.61 -12.50
CA LYS A 146 -16.09 -3.98 -13.35
C LYS A 146 -15.31 -2.88 -12.63
N THR A 147 -15.87 -2.23 -11.62
CA THR A 147 -15.16 -1.21 -10.84
C THR A 147 -14.02 -1.84 -10.03
N ASN A 148 -14.21 -3.04 -9.49
CA ASN A 148 -13.26 -3.75 -8.63
C ASN A 148 -12.18 -4.53 -9.41
N GLN A 149 -12.43 -4.80 -10.69
CA GLN A 149 -11.49 -5.47 -11.58
C GLN A 149 -10.35 -4.55 -12.01
N ASN A 150 -9.15 -5.14 -12.17
CA ASN A 150 -7.97 -4.48 -12.73
C ASN A 150 -7.58 -3.14 -12.05
N ARG A 151 -7.95 -2.96 -10.78
CA ARG A 151 -7.76 -1.69 -10.03
C ARG A 151 -6.30 -1.22 -10.03
N MET A 152 -5.34 -2.13 -9.84
CA MET A 152 -3.91 -1.78 -9.90
C MET A 152 -3.50 -1.28 -11.28
N CYS A 153 -3.95 -1.94 -12.35
CA CYS A 153 -3.66 -1.53 -13.73
C CYS A 153 -4.31 -0.19 -14.08
N LYS A 154 -5.56 0.05 -13.64
CA LYS A 154 -6.25 1.34 -13.84
C LYS A 154 -5.47 2.50 -13.21
N LEU A 155 -4.92 2.29 -12.02
CA LEU A 155 -4.11 3.31 -11.35
C LEU A 155 -2.72 3.46 -11.98
N LEU A 156 -2.05 2.36 -12.34
CA LEU A 156 -0.69 2.42 -12.88
C LEU A 156 -0.62 2.76 -14.38
N HIS A 157 -1.71 2.53 -15.11
CA HIS A 157 -1.78 2.75 -16.55
C HIS A 157 -3.19 3.22 -16.97
N PRO A 158 -3.63 4.42 -16.54
CA PRO A 158 -4.99 4.91 -16.78
C PRO A 158 -5.38 4.94 -18.27
N GLN A 159 -4.42 5.16 -19.17
CA GLN A 159 -4.66 5.26 -20.62
C GLN A 159 -4.75 3.92 -21.38
N ALA A 160 -4.18 2.81 -20.86
CA ALA A 160 -4.18 1.52 -21.57
C ALA A 160 -5.31 0.60 -21.13
N TYR A 161 -6.09 0.99 -20.13
CA TYR A 161 -7.26 0.21 -19.74
C TYR A 161 -8.38 0.41 -20.76
N ASN A 162 -8.23 -0.21 -21.92
CA ASN A 162 -9.31 -0.42 -22.86
C ASN A 162 -9.81 -1.87 -22.71
N PRO A 163 -10.92 -2.11 -21.99
CA PRO A 163 -11.46 -3.46 -21.77
C PRO A 163 -11.86 -4.16 -23.08
N SER A 164 -11.89 -3.44 -24.21
CA SER A 164 -12.17 -3.97 -25.55
C SER A 164 -10.95 -4.65 -26.20
N ILE A 165 -9.72 -4.34 -25.77
CA ILE A 165 -8.49 -4.74 -26.47
C ILE A 165 -7.92 -6.05 -25.94
N VAL A 166 -8.17 -6.38 -24.67
CA VAL A 166 -7.71 -7.64 -24.06
C VAL A 166 -8.91 -8.53 -23.81
N LYS A 167 -9.30 -9.31 -24.83
CA LYS A 167 -10.10 -10.50 -24.56
C LYS A 167 -9.20 -11.47 -23.80
N PRO A 168 -9.56 -11.90 -22.58
CA PRO A 168 -8.78 -12.90 -21.89
C PRO A 168 -8.78 -14.15 -22.76
N ASP A 169 -7.59 -14.71 -23.02
CA ASP A 169 -7.54 -16.04 -23.60
C ASP A 169 -8.13 -17.06 -22.60
N GLU A 170 -8.42 -18.26 -23.09
CA GLU A 170 -9.03 -19.33 -22.29
C GLU A 170 -8.20 -19.66 -21.04
N ASN A 171 -6.87 -19.56 -21.15
CA ASN A 171 -5.94 -19.74 -20.04
C ASN A 171 -6.09 -18.66 -18.96
N THR A 172 -6.28 -17.41 -19.35
CA THR A 172 -6.51 -16.29 -18.43
C THR A 172 -7.85 -16.45 -17.70
N TYR A 173 -8.89 -16.92 -18.39
CA TYR A 173 -10.17 -17.25 -17.75
C TYR A 173 -10.03 -18.36 -16.73
N GLN A 174 -9.36 -19.46 -17.07
CA GLN A 174 -9.14 -20.57 -16.14
C GLN A 174 -8.31 -20.14 -14.92
N ALA A 175 -7.26 -19.33 -15.10
CA ALA A 175 -6.46 -18.81 -14.01
C ALA A 175 -7.27 -17.88 -13.07
N GLN A 176 -8.17 -17.06 -13.62
CA GLN A 176 -9.08 -16.23 -12.83
C GLN A 176 -10.05 -17.09 -12.00
N ASN A 177 -10.60 -18.15 -12.58
CA ASN A 177 -11.52 -19.06 -11.89
C ASN A 177 -10.85 -19.84 -10.76
N ARG A 178 -9.63 -20.36 -10.97
CA ARG A 178 -8.86 -21.02 -9.89
C ARG A 178 -8.58 -20.05 -8.73
N GLY A 179 -8.18 -18.82 -9.06
CA GLY A 179 -7.97 -17.80 -8.04
C GLY A 179 -9.24 -17.45 -7.27
N LEU A 180 -10.41 -17.47 -7.93
CA LEU A 180 -11.70 -17.28 -7.27
C LEU A 180 -11.92 -18.38 -6.22
N GLU A 181 -11.78 -19.66 -6.59
CA GLU A 181 -11.93 -20.81 -5.69
C GLU A 181 -11.05 -20.69 -4.44
N ASP A 182 -9.77 -20.35 -4.60
CA ASP A 182 -8.84 -20.11 -3.48
C ASP A 182 -9.36 -19.02 -2.53
N SER A 183 -9.98 -17.96 -3.06
CA SER A 183 -10.55 -16.89 -2.23
C SER A 183 -11.85 -17.26 -1.55
N LEU A 184 -12.68 -18.09 -2.18
CA LEU A 184 -13.90 -18.61 -1.54
C LEU A 184 -13.52 -19.46 -0.33
N ALA A 185 -12.48 -20.30 -0.45
CA ALA A 185 -11.94 -21.07 0.66
C ALA A 185 -11.45 -20.17 1.81
N VAL A 186 -10.75 -19.06 1.51
CA VAL A 186 -10.33 -18.09 2.53
C VAL A 186 -11.52 -17.41 3.20
N ILE A 187 -12.54 -17.03 2.42
CA ILE A 187 -13.75 -16.38 2.97
C ILE A 187 -14.51 -17.33 3.88
N GLN A 188 -14.66 -18.58 3.47
CA GLN A 188 -15.31 -19.63 4.26
C GLN A 188 -14.55 -19.86 5.57
N ASN A 189 -13.21 -19.94 5.52
CA ASN A 189 -12.39 -20.06 6.73
C ASN A 189 -12.50 -18.84 7.65
N LEU A 190 -12.56 -17.62 7.10
CA LEU A 190 -12.78 -16.40 7.88
C LEU A 190 -14.15 -16.43 8.57
N LYS A 191 -15.20 -16.86 7.87
CA LYS A 191 -16.55 -17.01 8.44
C LYS A 191 -16.55 -17.99 9.60
N GLU A 192 -15.95 -19.17 9.43
CA GLU A 192 -15.82 -20.18 10.48
C GLU A 192 -15.07 -19.66 11.71
N ASN A 193 -13.97 -18.93 11.51
CA ASN A 193 -13.24 -18.30 12.61
C ASN A 193 -14.08 -17.22 13.32
N PHE A 194 -14.78 -16.37 12.57
CA PHE A 194 -15.64 -15.33 13.15
C PHE A 194 -16.79 -15.93 13.95
N ASP A 195 -17.48 -16.95 13.42
CA ASP A 195 -18.56 -17.64 14.11
C ASP A 195 -18.02 -18.31 15.40
N HIS A 196 -16.82 -18.90 15.37
CA HIS A 196 -16.17 -19.44 16.56
C HIS A 196 -15.88 -18.35 17.62
N TYR A 197 -15.36 -17.19 17.22
CA TYR A 197 -15.06 -16.09 18.16
C TYR A 197 -16.33 -15.43 18.74
N ILE A 198 -17.42 -15.34 17.96
CA ILE A 198 -18.69 -14.76 18.42
C ILE A 198 -19.42 -15.74 19.35
N LEU A 199 -19.46 -17.03 19.01
CA LEU A 199 -20.22 -18.03 19.76
C LEU A 199 -19.56 -18.44 21.08
N ASN A 200 -18.24 -18.32 21.20
CA ASN A 200 -17.52 -18.78 22.39
C ASN A 200 -17.28 -17.68 23.44
N GLU A 201 -17.79 -16.45 23.25
CA GLU A 201 -17.63 -15.30 24.17
C GLU A 201 -16.19 -15.03 24.67
N GLU A 202 -15.17 -15.65 24.08
CA GLU A 202 -13.77 -15.32 24.30
C GLU A 202 -13.42 -14.07 23.47
N ILE A 203 -14.10 -12.96 23.75
CA ILE A 203 -13.49 -11.66 23.60
C ILE A 203 -12.69 -11.50 24.89
N PRO A 204 -11.35 -11.68 24.89
CA PRO A 204 -10.56 -11.29 26.04
C PRO A 204 -10.96 -9.85 26.35
N SER A 205 -11.35 -9.56 27.59
CA SER A 205 -11.69 -8.21 28.01
C SER A 205 -10.49 -7.31 27.75
N LEU A 206 -10.45 -6.72 26.56
CA LEU A 206 -9.54 -5.65 26.19
C LEU A 206 -10.21 -4.35 26.60
N LEU A 207 -10.50 -4.26 27.90
CA LEU A 207 -10.76 -3.07 28.72
C LEU A 207 -10.78 -3.52 30.18
#